data_AF-A0A3G6J949-F1
#
_entry.id   AF-A0A3G6J949-F1
#
_cell.length_a   1.000
_cell.length_b   1.000
_cell.length_c   1.000
_cell.angle_alpha   90.00
_cell.angle_beta   90.00
_cell.angle_gamma   90.00
#
_symmetry.space_group_name_H-M   'P 1'
#
loop_
_entity.id
_entity.type
_entity.pdbx_description
1 polymer ?
#
loop_
_entity_poly.entity_id
_entity_poly.type
_entity_poly.pdbx_seq_one_letter_code
_entity_poly.pdbx_strand_id
1 'polypeptide(L)'
;MDEHSSYTPSGSINPWTMPTTGMQWCDCGADCELEREEVAAMFTDLGFDDGNLVPVDVVAAIIQHIWDYESVCVFFVDHLRRSLKAIHGSMETMVLFAEAVDIVGYFTKTWQGCPELDECTDTINFLRIFD
;
A
#
# COMPACT_ATOMS: atom_id res chain seq x y z
N MET A 1 24.64 16.45 30.87
CA MET A 1 23.35 16.45 31.57
C MET A 1 22.40 17.26 30.69
N ASP A 2 22.15 16.83 29.44
CA ASP A 2 21.32 15.69 29.03
C ASP A 2 19.91 15.82 29.62
N GLU A 3 18.91 16.08 28.78
CA GLU A 3 17.99 15.02 28.33
C GLU A 3 16.88 15.57 27.40
N HIS A 4 16.82 14.93 26.23
CA HIS A 4 15.64 14.68 25.41
C HIS A 4 14.82 15.87 24.89
N SER A 5 15.41 16.57 23.91
CA SER A 5 14.62 17.06 22.78
C SER A 5 14.07 15.84 22.03
N SER A 6 12.85 15.43 22.36
CA SER A 6 12.09 14.44 21.63
C SER A 6 11.92 14.91 20.20
N TYR A 7 12.75 14.40 19.30
CA TYR A 7 12.47 14.49 17.87
C TYR A 7 11.20 13.69 17.62
N THR A 8 10.06 14.37 17.56
CA THR A 8 8.86 13.85 16.92
C THR A 8 8.96 14.29 15.47
N PRO A 9 9.13 13.37 14.50
CA PRO A 9 8.92 13.75 13.12
C PRO A 9 7.45 14.19 13.04
N SER A 10 7.20 15.48 12.82
CA SER A 10 5.86 15.91 12.48
C SER A 10 5.52 15.30 11.11
N GLY A 11 4.56 14.38 11.05
CA GLY A 11 3.87 14.07 9.80
C GLY A 11 4.09 12.71 9.15
N SER A 12 4.17 11.60 9.91
CA SER A 12 3.81 10.31 9.32
C SER A 12 2.31 10.31 9.02
N ILE A 13 1.95 10.13 7.75
CA ILE A 13 0.54 10.07 7.35
C ILE A 13 -0.07 8.80 7.96
N ASN A 14 -1.16 8.94 8.72
CA ASN A 14 -1.95 7.80 9.17
C ASN A 14 -3.14 7.58 8.21
N PRO A 15 -3.05 6.63 7.27
CA PRO A 15 -4.09 6.41 6.26
C PRO A 15 -5.42 5.99 6.88
N TRP A 16 -5.43 5.33 8.03
CA TRP A 16 -6.66 4.86 8.66
C TRP A 16 -7.55 5.98 9.18
N THR A 17 -7.01 7.20 9.28
CA THR A 17 -7.76 8.39 9.71
C THR A 17 -8.05 9.38 8.57
N MET A 18 -7.49 9.17 7.37
CA MET A 18 -7.75 10.07 6.24
C MET A 18 -9.07 9.72 5.53
N PRO A 19 -9.76 10.70 4.92
CA PRO A 19 -10.89 10.42 4.05
C PRO A 19 -10.42 9.70 2.77
N THR A 20 -11.26 8.81 2.25
CA THR A 20 -11.04 8.24 0.91
C THR A 20 -11.20 9.32 -0.15
N THR A 21 -10.18 9.48 -0.99
CA THR A 21 -10.16 10.38 -2.15
C THR A 21 -10.02 9.63 -3.47
N GLY A 22 -9.67 8.35 -3.39
CA GLY A 22 -9.63 7.38 -4.47
C GLY A 22 -10.99 6.75 -4.79
N MET A 23 -10.93 5.78 -5.70
CA MET A 23 -12.01 4.84 -5.92
C MET A 23 -12.21 3.98 -4.66
N GLN A 24 -13.44 3.59 -4.40
CA GLN A 24 -13.73 2.61 -3.36
C GLN A 24 -13.28 1.23 -3.85
N TRP A 25 -12.77 0.40 -2.93
CA TRP A 25 -12.28 -0.93 -3.28
C TRP A 25 -13.40 -1.96 -3.46
N CYS A 26 -14.63 -1.70 -2.96
CA CYS A 26 -15.79 -2.57 -3.18
C CYS A 26 -16.75 -1.97 -4.21
N ASP A 27 -17.01 -2.73 -5.28
CA ASP A 27 -18.02 -2.41 -6.30
C ASP A 27 -19.46 -2.78 -5.88
N CYS A 28 -19.62 -3.37 -4.69
CA CYS A 28 -20.88 -3.87 -4.15
C CYS A 28 -21.92 -2.77 -3.82
N GLY A 29 -21.53 -1.49 -3.88
CA GLY A 29 -22.38 -0.34 -3.56
C GLY A 29 -22.71 -0.21 -2.07
N ALA A 30 -22.12 -1.05 -1.21
CA ALA A 30 -22.11 -0.90 0.24
C ALA A 30 -20.81 -0.19 0.66
N ASP A 31 -20.90 0.59 1.73
CA ASP A 31 -19.75 1.27 2.34
C ASP A 31 -18.90 0.23 3.07
N CYS A 32 -18.11 -0.52 2.31
CA CYS A 32 -17.12 -1.44 2.86
C CYS A 32 -15.84 -0.62 3.04
N GLU A 33 -15.61 -0.09 4.24
CA GLU A 33 -14.30 0.49 4.57
C GLU A 33 -13.32 -0.66 4.82
N LEU A 34 -12.14 -0.63 4.21
CA LEU A 34 -11.09 -1.60 4.48
C LEU A 34 -10.50 -1.27 5.85
N GLU A 35 -10.57 -2.21 6.80
CA GLU A 35 -10.06 -1.99 8.15
C GLU A 35 -8.56 -2.32 8.25
N ARG A 36 -7.86 -1.66 9.18
CA ARG A 36 -6.43 -1.87 9.40
C ARG A 36 -6.14 -3.31 9.78
N GLU A 37 -7.00 -3.87 10.62
CA GLU A 37 -6.92 -5.22 11.16
C GLU A 37 -7.08 -6.28 10.07
N GLU A 38 -7.91 -6.04 9.06
CA GLU A 38 -8.08 -6.94 7.92
C GLU A 38 -6.80 -7.02 7.09
N VAL A 39 -6.19 -5.86 6.81
CA VAL A 39 -4.90 -5.82 6.09
C VAL A 39 -3.79 -6.46 6.90
N ALA A 40 -3.72 -6.19 8.21
CA ALA A 40 -2.75 -6.83 9.09
C ALA A 40 -2.89 -8.36 9.08
N ALA A 41 -4.12 -8.87 9.14
CA ALA A 41 -4.39 -10.31 9.08
C ALA A 41 -3.90 -10.94 7.76
N MET A 42 -4.06 -10.26 6.61
CA MET A 42 -3.53 -10.75 5.33
C MET A 42 -2.01 -10.90 5.34
N PHE A 43 -1.27 -9.99 5.98
CA PHE A 43 0.18 -10.13 6.13
C PHE A 43 0.55 -11.27 7.09
N THR A 44 -0.15 -11.40 8.21
CA THR A 44 0.04 -12.49 9.19
C THR A 44 -0.22 -13.87 8.57
N ASP A 45 -1.24 -14.01 7.71
CA ASP A 45 -1.53 -15.26 6.99
C ASP A 45 -0.39 -15.66 6.02
N LEU A 46 0.40 -14.68 5.56
CA LEU A 46 1.61 -14.89 4.76
C LEU A 46 2.88 -15.09 5.61
N GLY A 47 2.76 -15.09 6.94
CA GLY A 47 3.86 -15.27 7.89
C GLY A 47 4.62 -13.99 8.26
N PHE A 48 4.04 -12.81 8.00
CA PHE A 48 4.61 -11.52 8.40
C PHE A 48 3.83 -10.95 9.58
N ASP A 49 4.52 -10.70 10.69
CA ASP A 49 3.94 -10.17 11.93
C ASP A 49 4.67 -8.91 12.38
N ASP A 50 4.18 -8.30 13.46
CA ASP A 50 4.80 -7.14 14.10
C ASP A 50 6.31 -7.33 14.35
N GLY A 51 7.10 -6.38 13.86
CA GLY A 51 8.57 -6.39 13.96
C GLY A 51 9.28 -7.07 12.79
N ASN A 52 8.57 -7.76 11.89
CA ASN A 52 9.16 -8.29 10.67
C ASN A 52 9.39 -7.19 9.62
N LEU A 53 10.42 -7.38 8.80
CA LEU A 53 10.55 -6.68 7.53
C LEU A 53 9.71 -7.40 6.48
N VAL A 54 8.94 -6.61 5.75
CA VAL A 54 8.03 -7.06 4.71
C VAL A 54 8.58 -6.61 3.36
N PRO A 55 8.81 -7.54 2.43
CA PRO A 55 9.13 -7.22 1.05
C PRO A 55 8.03 -6.41 0.35
N VAL A 56 8.43 -5.40 -0.43
CA VAL A 56 7.48 -4.53 -1.14
C VAL A 56 6.67 -5.29 -2.21
N ASP A 57 7.20 -6.37 -2.77
CA ASP A 57 6.45 -7.27 -3.66
C ASP A 57 5.31 -8.00 -2.93
N VAL A 58 5.46 -8.31 -1.64
CA VAL A 58 4.37 -8.83 -0.80
C VAL A 58 3.30 -7.75 -0.57
N VAL A 59 3.70 -6.50 -0.32
CA VAL A 59 2.77 -5.37 -0.22
C VAL A 59 1.97 -5.22 -1.52
N ALA A 60 2.64 -5.30 -2.66
CA ALA A 60 2.01 -5.24 -3.97
C ALA A 60 1.02 -6.38 -4.20
N ALA A 61 1.39 -7.61 -3.80
CA ALA A 61 0.54 -8.79 -3.93
C ALA A 61 -0.74 -8.69 -3.08
N ILE A 62 -0.66 -8.13 -1.86
CA ILE A 62 -1.85 -7.88 -1.03
C ILE A 62 -2.77 -6.85 -1.69
N ILE A 63 -2.23 -5.76 -2.21
CA ILE A 63 -3.05 -4.75 -2.89
C ILE A 63 -3.69 -5.35 -4.15
N GLN A 64 -2.95 -6.14 -4.92
CA GLN A 64 -3.48 -6.85 -6.09
C GLN A 64 -4.65 -7.77 -5.69
N HIS A 65 -4.51 -8.48 -4.56
CA HIS A 65 -5.53 -9.37 -4.03
C HIS A 65 -6.79 -8.62 -3.58
N ILE A 66 -6.64 -7.51 -2.84
CA ILE A 66 -7.77 -6.67 -2.38
C ILE A 66 -8.63 -6.19 -3.55
N TRP A 67 -7.99 -5.84 -4.67
CA TRP A 67 -8.65 -5.30 -5.86
C TRP A 67 -9.03 -6.38 -6.91
N ASP A 68 -8.81 -7.66 -6.61
CA ASP A 68 -9.04 -8.79 -7.53
C ASP A 68 -8.43 -8.60 -8.93
N TYR A 69 -7.24 -7.99 -8.99
CA TYR A 69 -6.57 -7.72 -10.27
C TYR A 69 -5.84 -8.96 -10.79
N GLU A 70 -6.19 -9.45 -11.98
CA GLU A 70 -5.44 -10.53 -12.65
C GLU A 70 -3.99 -10.12 -13.00
N SER A 71 -3.79 -8.83 -13.33
CA SER A 71 -2.50 -8.22 -13.61
C SER A 71 -2.56 -6.72 -13.31
N VAL A 72 -1.40 -6.07 -13.16
CA VAL A 72 -1.35 -4.64 -12.85
C VAL A 72 -0.75 -3.81 -13.98
N CYS A 73 -1.27 -2.58 -14.11
CA CYS A 73 -0.77 -1.58 -15.06
C CYS A 73 0.42 -0.80 -14.46
N VAL A 74 1.19 -0.10 -15.30
CA VAL A 74 2.29 0.77 -14.83
C VAL A 74 1.85 1.82 -13.82
N PHE A 75 0.61 2.32 -13.93
CA PHE A 75 0.06 3.32 -13.00
C PHE A 75 -0.12 2.76 -11.58
N PHE A 76 -0.45 1.46 -11.47
CA PHE A 76 -0.51 0.78 -10.18
C PHE A 76 0.87 0.81 -9.51
N VAL A 77 1.91 0.46 -10.27
CA VAL A 77 3.29 0.47 -9.79
C VAL A 77 3.69 1.86 -9.35
N ASP A 78 3.45 2.87 -10.17
CA ASP A 78 3.75 4.26 -9.82
C ASP A 78 2.97 4.73 -8.60
N HIS A 79 1.75 4.26 -8.39
CA HIS A 79 0.95 4.59 -7.22
C HIS A 79 1.45 3.87 -5.96
N LEU A 80 1.88 2.62 -6.07
CA LEU A 80 2.56 1.91 -4.99
C LEU A 80 3.84 2.65 -4.59
N ARG A 81 4.63 3.12 -5.56
CA ARG A 81 5.82 3.93 -5.30
C ARG A 81 5.51 5.24 -4.58
N ARG A 82 4.42 5.91 -4.94
CA ARG A 82 3.95 7.13 -4.24
C ARG A 82 3.53 6.80 -2.81
N SER A 83 2.87 5.67 -2.60
CA SER A 83 2.42 5.21 -1.28
C SER A 83 3.61 4.88 -0.37
N LEU A 84 4.62 4.17 -0.89
CA LEU A 84 5.90 3.93 -0.22
C LEU A 84 6.56 5.24 0.22
N LYS A 85 6.72 6.18 -0.70
CA LYS A 85 7.31 7.48 -0.39
C LYS A 85 6.49 8.29 0.62
N ALA A 86 5.16 8.15 0.62
CA ALA A 86 4.28 8.87 1.54
C ALA A 86 4.34 8.33 2.98
N ILE A 87 4.44 7.01 3.14
CA ILE A 87 4.43 6.34 4.45
C ILE A 87 5.84 6.12 5.00
N HIS A 88 6.71 5.53 4.20
CA HIS A 88 8.06 5.13 4.59
C HIS A 88 9.12 6.19 4.27
N GLY A 89 8.84 7.11 3.34
CA GLY A 89 9.73 8.23 2.98
C GLY A 89 10.81 7.87 1.96
N SER A 90 10.98 6.59 1.61
CA SER A 90 11.97 6.10 0.65
C SER A 90 11.37 5.07 -0.31
N MET A 91 12.19 4.60 -1.25
CA MET A 91 11.85 3.59 -2.27
C MET A 91 12.54 2.25 -1.97
N GLU A 92 12.77 1.95 -0.70
CA GLU A 92 13.37 0.69 -0.27
C GLU A 92 12.53 -0.53 -0.66
N THR A 93 13.19 -1.68 -0.79
CA THR A 93 12.55 -2.94 -1.19
C THR A 93 11.95 -3.71 -0.02
N MET A 94 12.19 -3.25 1.21
CA MET A 94 11.70 -3.83 2.45
C MET A 94 11.20 -2.70 3.36
N VAL A 95 10.11 -2.94 4.08
CA VAL A 95 9.52 -1.98 5.02
C VAL A 95 9.13 -2.69 6.32
N LEU A 96 8.98 -1.97 7.44
CA LEU A 96 8.46 -2.60 8.66
C LEU A 96 7.02 -3.05 8.45
N PHE A 97 6.60 -4.14 9.11
CA PHE A 97 5.22 -4.64 9.05
C PHE A 97 4.16 -3.54 9.23
N ALA A 98 4.32 -2.68 10.24
CA ALA A 98 3.38 -1.59 10.49
C ALA A 98 3.32 -0.58 9.32
N GLU A 99 4.45 -0.32 8.66
CA GLU A 99 4.52 0.53 7.48
C GLU A 99 3.91 -0.17 6.26
N ALA A 100 4.13 -1.47 6.09
CA ALA A 100 3.52 -2.27 5.02
C ALA A 100 1.98 -2.19 5.08
N VAL A 101 1.41 -2.38 6.27
CA VAL A 101 -0.03 -2.21 6.52
C VAL A 101 -0.47 -0.80 6.14
N ASP A 102 0.23 0.23 6.60
CA ASP A 102 -0.10 1.63 6.29
C ASP A 102 0.06 1.96 4.78
N ILE A 103 1.02 1.34 4.07
CA ILE A 103 1.17 1.52 2.61
C ILE A 103 -0.05 0.99 1.87
N VAL A 104 -0.57 -0.19 2.23
CA VAL A 104 -1.80 -0.75 1.65
C VAL A 104 -3.01 0.17 1.92
N GLY A 105 -3.13 0.66 3.15
CA GLY A 105 -4.21 1.59 3.53
C GLY A 105 -4.14 2.89 2.73
N TYR A 106 -2.95 3.48 2.61
CA TYR A 106 -2.74 4.71 1.83
C TYR A 106 -3.05 4.51 0.35
N PHE A 107 -2.56 3.42 -0.24
CA PHE A 107 -2.85 3.04 -1.62
C PHE A 107 -4.36 2.97 -1.83
N THR A 108 -5.05 2.18 -1.01
CA THR A 108 -6.49 1.94 -1.15
C THR A 108 -7.30 3.22 -1.02
N LYS A 109 -6.90 4.15 -0.15
CA LYS A 109 -7.61 5.44 0.01
C LYS A 109 -7.35 6.47 -1.07
N THR A 110 -6.31 6.31 -1.89
CA THR A 110 -5.87 7.33 -2.85
C THR A 110 -5.79 6.84 -4.29
N TRP A 111 -5.98 5.53 -4.53
CA TRP A 111 -5.92 4.93 -5.85
C TRP A 111 -7.10 5.38 -6.72
N GLN A 112 -6.80 5.82 -7.95
CA GLN A 112 -7.78 6.37 -8.89
C GLN A 112 -8.11 5.40 -10.03
N GLY A 113 -7.60 4.17 -9.96
CA GLY A 113 -7.72 3.19 -11.05
C GLY A 113 -6.70 3.38 -12.15
N CYS A 114 -6.65 2.40 -13.05
CA CYS A 114 -5.98 2.57 -14.33
C CYS A 114 -6.91 3.38 -15.26
N PRO A 115 -6.40 4.32 -16.06
CA PRO A 115 -7.22 5.01 -17.05
C PRO A 115 -7.84 4.01 -18.03
N GLU A 116 -9.13 4.15 -18.34
CA GLU A 116 -9.80 3.37 -19.39
C GLU A 116 -9.30 3.81 -20.77
N LEU A 117 -8.23 3.20 -21.27
CA LEU A 117 -7.82 3.34 -22.66
C LEU A 117 -7.18 2.04 -23.15
N ASP A 118 -7.38 1.76 -24.45
CA ASP A 118 -6.71 0.77 -25.29
C ASP A 118 -5.15 0.85 -25.29
N GLU A 119 -4.55 1.53 -24.31
CA GLU A 119 -3.13 1.86 -24.14
C GLU A 119 -2.43 1.08 -23.01
N CYS A 120 -3.14 0.32 -22.18
CA CYS A 120 -2.51 -0.64 -21.25
C CYS A 120 -2.14 -1.95 -21.96
N THR A 121 -1.33 -1.88 -23.03
CA THR A 121 -0.78 -3.09 -23.67
C THR A 121 0.39 -3.71 -22.89
N ASP A 122 0.94 -2.98 -21.92
CA ASP A 122 2.05 -3.44 -21.08
C ASP A 122 1.54 -3.91 -19.73
N THR A 123 0.92 -5.10 -19.70
CA THR A 123 0.71 -5.84 -18.44
C THR A 123 2.09 -6.22 -17.90
N ILE A 124 2.46 -5.65 -16.75
CA ILE A 124 3.76 -5.93 -16.15
C ILE A 124 3.62 -7.14 -15.22
N ASN A 125 4.43 -8.17 -15.46
CA ASN A 125 4.57 -9.28 -14.53
C ASN A 125 5.38 -8.79 -13.31
N PHE A 126 4.79 -8.90 -12.11
CA PHE A 126 5.32 -8.30 -10.87
C PHE A 126 6.78 -8.64 -10.57
N LEU A 127 7.20 -9.86 -10.92
CA LEU A 127 8.55 -10.38 -10.72
C LEU A 127 9.67 -9.59 -11.42
N ARG A 128 9.35 -8.59 -12.28
CA ARG A 128 10.33 -7.77 -13.01
C ARG A 128 10.38 -6.29 -12.58
N ILE A 129 9.58 -5.86 -11.60
CA ILE A 129 9.46 -4.43 -11.24
C ILE A 129 10.57 -3.94 -10.31
N PHE A 130 11.18 -4.84 -9.54
CA PHE A 130 12.14 -4.53 -8.49
C PHE A 130 13.56 -5.08 -8.74
N ASP A 131 13.86 -5.47 -9.99
CA ASP A 131 15.22 -5.77 -10.47
C ASP A 131 16.00 -4.48 -10.81
#